data_AF-F0ZZB1-F1
#
_entry.id   AF-F0ZZB1-F1
#
_cell.length_a   1.000
_cell.length_b   1.000
_cell.length_c   1.000
_cell.angle_alpha   90.00
_cell.angle_beta   90.00
_cell.angle_gamma   90.00
#
_symmetry.space_group_name_H-M   'P 1'
#
loop_
_entity.id
_entity.type
_entity.pdbx_description
1 polymer ?
#
loop_
_entity_poly.entity_id
_entity_poly.type
_entity_poly.pdbx_seq_one_letter_code
_entity_poly.pdbx_strand_id
1 'polypeptide(L)'
;MIDAHGTLAINEEGRVKLNISQQNADHKSFIEMKTKLTGKIKIDEKTNTISFLLKDVNSGIIRVMNIGNFGNPEKQKQFSEVCKIYNIKYREQEKISPTDGWVVGMYEALCHAHINMRELSLTLTFEHDNYEI
;
A
#
# COMPACT_ATOMS: atom_id res chain seq x y z
N MET A 1 2.94 2.20 1.92
CA MET A 1 1.47 2.08 2.08
C MET A 1 0.90 0.82 1.47
N ILE A 2 1.05 0.55 0.16
CA ILE A 2 0.64 -0.77 -0.40
C ILE A 2 1.36 -1.91 0.33
N ASP A 3 2.67 -1.75 0.62
CA ASP A 3 3.45 -2.75 1.35
C ASP A 3 3.09 -2.95 2.81
N ALA A 4 2.44 -1.97 3.43
CA ALA A 4 1.90 -2.09 4.78
C ALA A 4 0.48 -2.66 4.74
N HIS A 5 -0.45 -1.91 4.14
CA HIS A 5 -1.90 -2.12 4.29
C HIS A 5 -2.59 -2.72 3.06
N GLY A 6 -1.82 -2.96 1.99
CA GLY A 6 -2.34 -3.53 0.75
C GLY A 6 -2.52 -5.05 0.81
N THR A 7 -3.63 -5.52 0.26
CA THR A 7 -3.94 -6.93 0.02
C THR A 7 -4.24 -7.12 -1.46
N LEU A 8 -3.45 -7.95 -2.14
CA LEU A 8 -3.68 -8.35 -3.53
C LEU A 8 -4.33 -9.73 -3.54
N ALA A 9 -5.47 -9.84 -4.22
CA ALA A 9 -6.17 -11.10 -4.39
C ALA A 9 -6.44 -11.35 -5.87
N ILE A 10 -6.35 -12.61 -6.29
CA ILE A 10 -6.70 -13.08 -7.63
C ILE A 10 -7.81 -14.11 -7.41
N ASN A 11 -8.96 -13.95 -8.08
CA ASN A 11 -10.03 -14.94 -7.99
C ASN A 11 -9.80 -16.10 -8.98
N GLU A 12 -10.65 -17.13 -8.91
CA GLU A 12 -10.58 -18.31 -9.79
C GLU A 12 -10.74 -17.97 -11.28
N GLU A 13 -11.37 -16.83 -11.60
CA GLU A 13 -11.52 -16.32 -12.98
C GLU A 13 -10.30 -15.51 -13.44
N GLY A 14 -9.24 -15.43 -12.64
CA GLY A 14 -8.02 -14.67 -12.93
C GLY A 14 -8.13 -13.16 -12.71
N ARG A 15 -9.25 -12.66 -12.17
CA ARG A 15 -9.48 -11.23 -11.91
C ARG A 15 -8.74 -10.76 -10.68
N VAL A 16 -8.04 -9.64 -10.82
CA VAL A 16 -7.21 -9.05 -9.77
C VAL A 16 -8.01 -8.04 -8.96
N LYS A 17 -7.79 -8.03 -7.66
CA LYS A 17 -8.32 -7.06 -6.72
C LYS A 17 -7.21 -6.60 -5.78
N LEU A 18 -6.86 -5.30 -5.84
CA LEU A 18 -5.99 -4.68 -4.83
C LEU A 18 -6.86 -3.86 -3.89
N ASN A 19 -6.80 -4.19 -2.60
CA ASN A 19 -7.47 -3.45 -1.54
C ASN A 19 -6.43 -2.87 -0.59
N ILE A 20 -6.55 -1.60 -0.23
CA ILE A 20 -5.74 -0.96 0.81
C ILE A 20 -6.73 -0.44 1.83
N SER A 21 -6.63 -0.88 3.08
CA SER A 21 -7.58 -0.49 4.13
C SER A 21 -6.83 -0.04 5.37
N GLN A 22 -7.29 1.04 5.98
CA GLN A 22 -6.69 1.57 7.20
C GLN A 22 -7.78 2.14 8.10
N GLN A 23 -7.69 1.85 9.39
CA GLN A 23 -8.56 2.38 10.42
C GLN A 23 -8.04 3.73 10.93
N ASN A 24 -8.94 4.67 11.23
CA ASN A 24 -8.58 6.00 11.76
C ASN A 24 -7.61 6.81 10.86
N ALA A 25 -7.58 6.52 9.56
CA ALA A 25 -6.65 7.18 8.64
C ALA A 25 -7.14 8.55 8.18
N ASP A 26 -6.21 9.44 7.86
CA ASP A 26 -6.52 10.65 7.09
C ASP A 26 -6.99 10.25 5.68
N HIS A 27 -8.09 10.86 5.23
CA HIS A 27 -8.66 10.62 3.92
C HIS A 27 -7.80 11.18 2.79
N LYS A 28 -6.90 12.13 3.07
CA LYS A 28 -6.10 12.82 2.05
C LYS A 28 -5.33 11.86 1.15
N SER A 29 -4.62 10.91 1.73
CA SER A 29 -3.78 9.95 0.99
C SER A 29 -4.60 8.99 0.13
N PHE A 30 -5.80 8.63 0.61
CA PHE A 30 -6.76 7.84 -0.15
C PHE A 30 -7.36 8.63 -1.33
N ILE A 31 -7.63 9.92 -1.14
CA ILE A 31 -8.09 10.81 -2.22
C ILE A 31 -6.99 10.98 -3.27
N GLU A 32 -5.74 11.18 -2.85
CA GLU A 32 -4.61 11.26 -3.79
C GLU A 32 -4.43 9.96 -4.59
N MET A 33 -4.56 8.80 -3.94
CA MET A 33 -4.57 7.51 -4.62
C MET A 33 -5.70 7.42 -5.65
N LYS A 34 -6.91 7.86 -5.32
CA LYS A 34 -8.04 7.86 -6.26
C LYS A 34 -7.75 8.70 -7.50
N THR A 35 -7.17 9.88 -7.32
CA THR A 35 -6.77 10.76 -8.43
C THR A 35 -5.68 10.12 -9.30
N LYS A 36 -4.71 9.43 -8.70
CA LYS A 36 -3.57 8.83 -9.42
C LYS A 36 -3.90 7.47 -10.06
N LEU A 37 -4.73 6.65 -9.43
CA LEU A 37 -4.92 5.23 -9.76
C LEU A 37 -6.35 4.89 -10.21
N THR A 38 -7.27 5.85 -10.25
CA THR A 38 -8.66 5.68 -10.76
C THR A 38 -9.52 4.64 -10.02
N GLY A 39 -9.14 4.27 -8.80
CA GLY A 39 -9.87 3.30 -7.98
C GLY A 39 -11.10 3.85 -7.27
N LYS A 40 -11.74 3.00 -6.47
CA LYS A 40 -12.92 3.34 -5.67
C LYS A 40 -12.54 3.49 -4.21
N ILE A 41 -13.06 4.53 -3.55
CA ILE A 41 -12.95 4.69 -2.10
C ILE A 41 -14.24 4.19 -1.46
N LYS A 42 -14.13 3.44 -0.36
CA LYS A 42 -15.23 3.08 0.53
C LYS A 42 -14.88 3.51 1.94
N ILE A 43 -15.84 4.11 2.63
CA ILE A 43 -15.72 4.48 4.04
C ILE A 43 -16.72 3.62 4.81
N ASP A 44 -16.26 2.99 5.88
CA ASP A 44 -17.09 2.30 6.86
C ASP A 44 -17.11 3.12 8.15
N GLU A 45 -18.21 3.84 8.36
CA GLU A 45 -18.39 4.74 9.51
C GLU A 45 -18.48 3.98 10.83
N LYS A 46 -18.89 2.70 10.83
CA LYS A 46 -19.02 1.92 12.07
C LYS A 46 -17.67 1.55 12.65
N THR A 47 -16.71 1.25 11.77
CA THR A 47 -15.35 0.87 12.15
C THR A 47 -14.37 2.03 12.02
N ASN A 48 -14.80 3.17 11.48
CA ASN A 48 -13.95 4.28 11.07
C ASN A 48 -12.80 3.84 10.15
N THR A 49 -13.14 2.98 9.17
CA THR A 49 -12.16 2.41 8.22
C THR A 49 -12.36 3.02 6.85
N ILE A 50 -11.27 3.52 6.26
CA ILE A 50 -11.25 3.91 4.85
C ILE A 50 -10.55 2.84 4.02
N SER A 51 -11.09 2.55 2.85
CA SER A 51 -10.56 1.54 1.93
C SER A 51 -10.47 2.07 0.52
N PHE A 52 -9.33 1.83 -0.15
CA PHE A 52 -9.12 2.08 -1.56
C PHE A 52 -9.08 0.77 -2.32
N LEU A 53 -9.85 0.69 -3.41
CA LEU A 53 -10.05 -0.53 -4.16
C LEU A 53 -9.76 -0.34 -5.65
N LEU A 54 -8.87 -1.18 -6.18
CA LEU A 54 -8.69 -1.43 -7.60
C LEU A 54 -9.22 -2.81 -7.95
N LYS A 55 -9.98 -2.91 -9.03
CA LYS A 55 -10.54 -4.16 -9.57
C LYS A 55 -10.16 -4.29 -11.03
N ASP A 56 -9.87 -5.54 -11.40
CA ASP A 56 -9.44 -5.95 -12.74
C ASP A 56 -8.15 -5.26 -13.18
N VAL A 57 -7.46 -5.82 -14.17
CA VAL A 57 -6.29 -5.17 -14.74
C VAL A 57 -6.73 -4.00 -15.60
N ASN A 58 -6.91 -2.88 -14.92
CA ASN A 58 -7.20 -1.57 -15.48
C ASN A 58 -5.94 -0.70 -15.47
N SER A 59 -6.04 0.52 -15.98
CA SER A 59 -4.96 1.50 -15.98
C SER A 59 -4.36 1.73 -14.58
N GLY A 60 -5.16 1.63 -13.52
CA GLY A 60 -4.72 1.72 -12.13
C GLY A 60 -3.80 0.58 -11.69
N ILE A 61 -4.18 -0.68 -11.90
CA ILE A 61 -3.34 -1.83 -11.53
C ILE A 61 -2.07 -1.84 -12.38
N ILE A 62 -2.17 -1.58 -13.69
CA ILE A 62 -1.00 -1.45 -14.58
C ILE A 62 -0.07 -0.34 -14.08
N ARG A 63 -0.63 0.81 -13.67
CA ARG A 63 0.17 1.91 -13.12
C ARG A 63 0.86 1.52 -11.83
N VAL A 64 0.18 0.83 -10.92
CA VAL A 64 0.78 0.27 -9.69
C VAL A 64 1.93 -0.68 -10.03
N MET A 65 1.76 -1.55 -11.02
CA MET A 65 2.82 -2.48 -11.45
C MET A 65 4.03 -1.78 -12.06
N ASN A 66 3.82 -0.68 -12.80
CA ASN A 66 4.92 0.06 -13.43
C ASN A 66 5.73 0.92 -12.44
N ILE A 67 5.07 1.46 -11.41
CA ILE A 67 5.71 2.34 -10.42
C ILE A 67 6.10 1.62 -9.12
N GLY A 68 5.60 0.40 -8.92
CA GLY A 68 5.74 -0.33 -7.66
C GLY A 68 7.18 -0.76 -7.42
N ASN A 69 7.79 -0.23 -6.36
CA ASN A 69 9.02 -0.76 -5.78
C ASN A 69 8.65 -1.45 -4.47
N PHE A 70 8.16 -2.69 -4.54
CA PHE A 70 7.69 -3.43 -3.37
C PHE A 70 8.90 -4.05 -2.63
N GLY A 71 9.05 -3.76 -1.34
CA GLY A 71 10.04 -4.37 -0.45
C GLY A 71 9.52 -5.58 0.32
N ASN A 72 8.19 -5.79 0.35
CA ASN A 72 7.56 -6.95 0.98
C ASN A 72 7.64 -8.18 0.04
N PRO A 73 8.36 -9.27 0.40
CA PRO A 73 8.54 -10.44 -0.45
C PRO A 73 7.23 -11.18 -0.80
N GLU A 74 6.26 -11.22 0.12
CA GLU A 74 4.96 -11.82 -0.17
C GLU A 74 4.22 -11.04 -1.27
N LYS A 75 4.26 -9.71 -1.20
CA LYS A 75 3.69 -8.83 -2.21
C LYS A 75 4.43 -8.95 -3.53
N GLN A 76 5.76 -9.02 -3.50
CA GLN A 76 6.55 -9.29 -4.71
C GLN A 76 6.08 -10.58 -5.40
N LYS A 77 5.88 -11.66 -4.65
CA LYS A 77 5.36 -12.93 -5.18
C LYS A 77 3.96 -12.77 -5.79
N GLN A 78 3.02 -12.19 -5.05
CA GLN A 78 1.64 -11.96 -5.51
C GLN A 78 1.61 -11.09 -6.79
N PHE A 79 2.41 -10.03 -6.84
CA PHE A 79 2.48 -9.15 -8.02
C PHE A 79 3.15 -9.83 -9.21
N SER A 80 4.18 -10.65 -9.00
CA SER A 80 4.79 -11.45 -10.08
C SER A 80 3.79 -12.43 -10.70
N GLU A 81 2.92 -13.04 -9.90
CA GLU A 81 1.85 -13.91 -10.40
C GLU A 81 0.84 -13.13 -11.26
N VAL A 82 0.43 -11.93 -10.83
CA VAL A 82 -0.41 -11.05 -11.65
C VAL A 82 0.28 -10.67 -12.95
N CYS A 83 1.55 -10.27 -12.91
CA CYS A 83 2.30 -9.93 -14.12
C CYS A 83 2.32 -11.09 -15.13
N LYS A 84 2.47 -12.33 -14.67
CA LYS A 84 2.42 -13.53 -15.54
C LYS A 84 1.05 -13.73 -16.18
N ILE A 85 -0.04 -13.63 -15.41
CA ILE A 85 -1.41 -13.84 -15.92
C ILE A 85 -1.74 -12.85 -17.04
N TYR A 86 -1.28 -11.61 -16.91
CA TYR A 86 -1.62 -10.53 -17.84
C TYR A 86 -0.52 -10.21 -18.86
N ASN A 87 0.54 -11.02 -18.93
CA ASN A 87 1.69 -10.82 -19.82
C ASN A 87 2.32 -9.42 -19.68
N ILE A 88 2.48 -8.95 -18.45
CA ILE A 88 3.11 -7.68 -18.09
C ILE A 88 4.53 -7.96 -17.62
N LYS A 89 5.49 -7.15 -18.05
CA LYS A 89 6.87 -7.26 -17.57
C LYS A 89 6.92 -6.94 -16.07
N TYR A 90 7.26 -7.94 -15.25
CA TYR A 90 7.54 -7.71 -13.84
C TYR A 90 8.81 -6.89 -13.67
N ARG A 91 8.77 -5.90 -12.76
CA ARG A 91 9.91 -5.09 -12.38
C ARG A 91 10.38 -5.55 -11.01
N GLU A 92 11.63 -5.98 -10.94
CA GLU A 92 12.24 -6.34 -9.66
C GLU A 92 12.48 -5.10 -8.81
N GLN A 93 12.58 -5.31 -7.50
CA GLN A 93 12.83 -4.26 -6.54
C GLN A 93 14.18 -3.58 -6.83
N GLU A 94 14.16 -2.25 -6.90
CA GLU A 94 15.38 -1.46 -6.96
C GLU A 94 15.90 -1.20 -5.56
N LYS A 95 17.23 -1.04 -5.43
CA LYS A 95 17.88 -0.77 -4.15
C LYS A 95 17.23 0.46 -3.49
N ILE A 96 16.65 0.26 -2.31
CA ILE A 96 15.99 1.33 -1.57
C ILE A 96 17.04 2.34 -1.09
N SER A 97 16.82 3.59 -1.46
CA SER A 97 17.47 4.78 -0.93
C SER A 97 16.61 5.42 0.16
N PRO A 98 17.21 6.16 1.11
CA PRO A 98 16.46 6.86 2.15
C PRO A 98 15.44 7.89 1.61
N THR A 99 15.65 8.36 0.37
CA THR A 99 14.79 9.33 -0.32
C THR A 99 13.69 8.67 -1.15
N ASP A 100 13.63 7.34 -1.20
CA ASP A 100 12.61 6.66 -1.98
C ASP A 100 11.21 6.91 -1.41
N GLY A 101 10.27 7.16 -2.32
CA GLY A 101 8.85 7.32 -1.96
C GLY A 101 8.27 6.09 -1.25
N TRP A 102 8.92 4.92 -1.41
CA TRP A 102 8.61 3.74 -0.63
C TRP A 102 8.81 3.96 0.88
N VAL A 103 9.96 4.53 1.28
CA VAL A 103 10.29 4.80 2.68
C VAL A 103 9.23 5.73 3.26
N VAL A 104 8.99 6.87 2.62
CA VAL A 104 7.96 7.85 3.05
C VAL A 104 6.60 7.17 3.22
N GLY A 105 6.20 6.35 2.25
CA GLY A 105 4.93 5.62 2.32
C GLY A 105 4.86 4.55 3.40
N MET A 106 5.99 4.03 3.90
CA MET A 106 6.04 3.12 5.05
C MET A 106 5.94 3.89 6.36
N TYR A 107 6.62 5.03 6.48
CA TYR A 107 6.46 5.94 7.62
C TYR A 107 5.00 6.37 7.77
N GLU A 108 4.37 6.84 6.70
CA GLU A 108 2.97 7.25 6.72
C GLU A 108 2.01 6.13 7.14
N ALA A 109 2.34 4.89 6.78
CA ALA A 109 1.46 3.75 7.02
C ALA A 109 1.62 3.15 8.42
N LEU A 110 2.85 3.14 8.97
CA LEU A 110 3.20 2.35 10.15
C LEU A 110 3.71 3.19 11.34
N CYS A 111 4.04 4.45 11.11
CA CYS A 111 4.59 5.32 12.16
C CYS A 111 3.47 5.90 13.02
N HIS A 112 3.61 5.73 14.32
CA HIS A 112 2.86 6.43 15.34
C HIS A 112 3.77 7.48 15.98
N ALA A 113 3.33 8.74 15.97
CA ALA A 113 4.06 9.84 16.59
C ALA A 113 3.40 10.22 17.92
N HIS A 114 4.15 10.15 19.00
CA HIS A 114 3.72 10.60 20.33
C HIS A 114 4.57 11.78 20.79
N ILE A 115 3.91 12.91 21.04
CA ILE A 115 4.56 14.13 21.54
C ILE A 115 4.22 14.28 23.02
N ASN A 116 5.24 14.21 23.87
CA ASN A 116 5.12 14.56 25.28
C ASN A 116 5.48 16.03 25.48
N MET A 117 4.46 16.89 25.60
CA MET A 117 4.65 18.33 25.78
C MET A 117 5.23 18.71 27.16
N ARG A 118 5.17 17.84 28.16
CA ARG A 118 5.75 18.11 29.49
C ARG A 118 7.26 17.93 29.48
N GLU A 119 7.73 16.89 28.80
CA GLU A 119 9.15 16.55 28.68
C GLU A 119 9.79 17.12 27.41
N LEU A 120 8.99 17.77 26.56
CA LEU A 120 9.38 18.24 25.24
C LEU A 120 10.04 17.14 24.39
N SER A 121 9.48 15.92 24.45
CA SER A 121 9.99 14.77 23.72
C SER A 121 9.04 14.32 22.61
N LEU A 122 9.62 13.82 21.50
CA LEU A 122 8.91 13.20 20.39
C LEU A 122 9.38 11.74 20.29
N THR A 123 8.44 10.80 20.34
CA THR A 123 8.68 9.38 20.10
C THR A 123 8.01 8.98 18.80
N LEU A 124 8.77 8.33 17.92
CA LEU A 124 8.26 7.72 16.69
C LEU A 124 8.34 6.20 16.86
N THR A 125 7.19 5.54 16.85
CA THR A 125 7.09 4.08 16.95
C THR A 125 6.65 3.53 15.61
N PHE A 126 7.36 2.52 15.12
CA PHE A 126 6.97 1.78 13.92
C PHE A 126 6.38 0.46 14.36
N GLU A 127 5.09 0.27 14.11
CA GLU A 127 4.45 -1.03 14.31
C GLU A 127 4.41 -1.74 12.96
N HIS A 128 5.13 -2.86 12.85
CA HIS A 128 5.00 -3.76 11.72
C HIS A 128 4.80 -5.17 12.25
N ASP A 129 3.62 -5.74 12.00
CA ASP A 129 3.41 -7.16 12.22
C ASP A 129 4.30 -7.92 11.22
N ASN A 130 5.36 -8.55 11.73
CA ASN A 130 6.22 -9.53 11.08
C ASN A 130 6.99 -9.12 9.80
N TYR A 131 8.24 -8.73 10.01
CA TYR A 131 9.36 -9.21 9.18
C TYR A 131 10.53 -9.55 10.10
N GLU A 132 10.85 -10.84 10.24
CA GLU A 132 12.23 -11.20 10.56
C GLU A 132 13.08 -10.72 9.37
N ILE A 133 14.03 -9.83 9.65
CA ILE A 133 14.99 -9.29 8.68
C ILE A 133 15.98 -10.38 8.27
#